data_AF-A0A2E2TB63-F1
#
_entry.id   AF-A0A2E2TB63-F1
#
_cell.length_a   1.000
_cell.length_b   1.000
_cell.length_c   1.000
_cell.angle_alpha   90.00
_cell.angle_beta   90.00
_cell.angle_gamma   90.00
#
_symmetry.space_group_name_H-M   'P 1'
#
loop_
_entity.id
_entity.type
_entity.pdbx_description
1 polymer ?
#
loop_
_entity_poly.entity_id
_entity_poly.type
_entity_poly.pdbx_seq_one_letter_code
_entity_poly.pdbx_strand_id
1 'polypeptide(L)'
;MRNFLNYNTLLLAVAVVLLSSCEHRPDLNNYNWILGEWEVRQDHSEIFEVWKPVTDKLYEGFNFTVKENGDTTVNEHLWLESRNEKVILSAKGFGENEEERIFFTLTYKTLKTARFENTRSDFPITIEYTKSGSHFLEVQIKNNNNSQTPIKMHKIEG
;
A
#
# COMPACT_ATOMS: atom_id res chain seq x y z
N MET A 1 37.79 50.97 19.86
CA MET A 1 38.11 49.76 19.09
C MET A 1 36.81 49.14 18.61
N ARG A 2 36.51 49.26 17.33
CA ARG A 2 35.27 48.78 16.70
C ARG A 2 35.51 47.33 16.29
N ASN A 3 34.82 46.39 16.95
CA ASN A 3 34.90 44.97 16.62
C ASN A 3 34.25 44.76 15.25
N PHE A 4 35.07 44.54 14.23
CA PHE A 4 34.60 44.04 12.94
C PHE A 4 34.23 42.58 13.12
N LEU A 5 32.94 42.30 13.35
CA LEU A 5 32.42 40.95 13.22
C LEU A 5 32.55 40.54 11.75
N ASN A 6 33.41 39.55 11.48
CA ASN A 6 33.71 39.02 10.16
C ASN A 6 32.46 38.36 9.54
N TYR A 7 31.79 39.12 8.68
CA TYR A 7 30.56 38.71 7.97
C TYR A 7 30.77 37.46 7.09
N ASN A 8 32.00 37.25 6.60
CA ASN A 8 32.38 36.08 5.79
C ASN A 8 32.29 34.76 6.55
N THR A 9 32.47 34.75 7.87
CA THR A 9 32.38 33.52 8.68
C THR A 9 30.91 33.14 8.93
N LEU A 10 30.00 34.11 8.95
CA LEU A 10 28.57 33.90 9.13
C LEU A 10 27.91 33.31 7.87
N LEU A 11 28.38 33.70 6.69
CA LEU A 11 27.88 33.20 5.39
C LEU A 11 28.23 31.71 5.15
N LEU A 12 29.38 31.23 5.65
CA LEU A 12 29.78 29.83 5.48
C LEU A 12 28.93 28.87 6.33
N ALA A 13 28.45 29.32 7.49
CA ALA A 13 27.64 28.51 8.40
C ALA A 13 26.20 28.30 7.87
N VAL A 14 25.67 29.23 7.07
CA VAL A 14 24.31 29.13 6.48
C VAL A 14 24.28 28.14 5.31
N ALA A 15 25.38 28.02 4.55
CA ALA A 15 25.45 27.11 3.40
C ALA A 15 25.45 25.62 3.80
N VAL A 16 25.95 25.28 4.99
CA VAL A 16 26.03 23.89 5.48
C VAL A 16 24.67 23.36 5.96
N VAL A 17 23.73 24.23 6.33
CA VAL A 17 22.41 23.86 6.86
C VAL A 17 21.42 23.46 5.75
N LEU A 18 21.68 23.82 4.48
CA LEU A 18 20.76 23.57 3.37
C LEU A 18 20.93 22.20 2.69
N LEU A 19 21.90 21.38 3.09
CA LEU A 19 22.24 20.11 2.40
C LEU A 19 21.73 18.83 3.07
N SER A 20 20.91 18.94 4.12
CA SER A 20 20.44 17.77 4.88
C SER A 20 18.92 17.64 4.87
N SER A 21 18.29 17.71 3.69
CA SER A 21 16.98 17.06 3.52
C SER A 21 17.24 15.65 3.01
N CYS A 22 17.65 14.76 3.92
CA CYS A 22 17.61 13.34 3.64
C CYS A 22 16.13 12.96 3.68
N GLU A 23 15.47 13.02 2.52
CA GLU A 23 14.08 12.59 2.39
C GLU A 23 14.05 11.07 2.60
N HIS A 24 13.66 10.64 3.80
CA HIS A 24 13.68 9.23 4.17
C HIS A 24 12.45 8.57 3.56
N ARG A 25 12.61 8.01 2.36
CA ARG A 25 11.53 7.31 1.66
C ARG A 25 11.49 5.85 2.11
N PRO A 26 10.35 5.35 2.62
CA PRO A 26 10.21 3.96 3.04
C PRO A 26 10.51 2.99 1.90
N ASP A 27 11.29 1.95 2.15
CA ASP A 27 11.53 0.87 1.19
C ASP A 27 10.33 -0.11 1.18
N LEU A 28 9.78 -0.38 0.00
CA LEU A 28 8.69 -1.35 -0.16
C LEU A 28 9.14 -2.81 0.01
N ASN A 29 10.43 -3.10 0.05
CA ASN A 29 10.95 -4.44 0.31
C ASN A 29 10.42 -5.06 1.62
N ASN A 30 10.07 -4.22 2.60
CA ASN A 30 9.43 -4.65 3.84
C ASN A 30 8.03 -5.28 3.65
N TYR A 31 7.46 -5.14 2.45
CA TYR A 31 6.15 -5.63 2.06
C TYR A 31 6.22 -6.71 0.97
N ASN A 32 7.41 -7.23 0.63
CA ASN A 32 7.58 -8.27 -0.39
C ASN A 32 6.76 -9.53 -0.13
N TRP A 33 6.30 -9.73 1.10
CA TRP A 33 5.40 -10.81 1.44
C TRP A 33 4.02 -10.73 0.78
N ILE A 34 3.60 -9.57 0.28
CA ILE A 34 2.34 -9.41 -0.48
C ILE A 34 2.47 -9.86 -1.94
N LEU A 35 3.70 -9.88 -2.49
CA LEU A 35 3.93 -10.19 -3.89
C LEU A 35 3.57 -11.65 -4.22
N GLY A 36 2.97 -11.84 -5.39
CA GLY A 36 2.52 -13.13 -5.89
C GLY A 36 1.06 -13.11 -6.31
N GLU A 37 0.53 -14.31 -6.52
CA GLU A 37 -0.84 -14.55 -6.92
C GLU A 37 -1.54 -15.28 -5.77
N TRP A 38 -2.73 -14.80 -5.41
CA TRP A 38 -3.48 -15.23 -4.25
C TRP A 38 -4.90 -15.58 -4.67
N GLU A 39 -5.42 -16.71 -4.21
CA GLU A 39 -6.76 -17.19 -4.54
C GLU A 39 -7.59 -17.51 -3.30
N VAL A 40 -8.90 -17.32 -3.40
CA VAL A 40 -9.85 -17.85 -2.43
C VAL A 40 -11.09 -18.37 -3.17
N ARG A 41 -11.48 -19.60 -2.85
CA ARG A 41 -12.71 -20.21 -3.37
C ARG A 41 -13.91 -19.77 -2.54
N GLN A 42 -14.97 -19.40 -3.23
CA GLN A 42 -16.31 -19.19 -2.70
C GLN A 42 -17.27 -20.17 -3.39
N ASP A 43 -18.50 -20.28 -2.89
CA ASP A 43 -19.46 -21.31 -3.33
C ASP A 43 -19.68 -21.34 -4.85
N HIS A 44 -19.65 -20.18 -5.51
CA HIS A 44 -19.94 -20.05 -6.96
C HIS A 44 -18.91 -19.23 -7.75
N SER A 45 -17.76 -18.95 -7.14
CA SER A 45 -16.71 -18.13 -7.77
C SER A 45 -15.38 -18.30 -7.09
N GLU A 46 -14.31 -18.00 -7.80
CA GLU A 46 -12.96 -17.84 -7.26
C GLU A 46 -12.58 -16.36 -7.33
N ILE A 47 -12.04 -15.83 -6.24
CA ILE A 47 -11.49 -14.47 -6.20
C ILE A 47 -9.98 -14.58 -6.22
N PHE A 48 -9.37 -13.76 -7.06
CA PHE A 48 -7.94 -13.65 -7.21
C PHE A 48 -7.47 -12.25 -6.86
N GLU A 49 -6.31 -12.17 -6.23
CA GLU A 49 -5.55 -10.94 -6.06
C GLU A 49 -4.11 -11.18 -6.46
N VAL A 50 -3.59 -10.35 -7.36
CA VAL A 50 -2.23 -10.47 -7.89
C VAL A 50 -1.47 -9.21 -7.55
N TRP A 51 -0.23 -9.34 -7.08
CA TRP A 51 0.68 -8.23 -6.80
C TRP A 51 2.02 -8.43 -7.49
N LYS A 52 2.46 -7.41 -8.24
CA LYS A 52 3.73 -7.40 -8.98
C LYS A 52 4.53 -6.14 -8.66
N PRO A 53 5.86 -6.24 -8.51
CA PRO A 53 6.70 -5.06 -8.38
C PRO A 53 6.87 -4.41 -9.76
N VAL A 54 6.52 -3.13 -9.87
CA VAL A 54 6.84 -2.30 -11.04
C VAL A 54 8.20 -1.64 -10.84
N THR A 55 8.45 -1.18 -9.61
CA THR A 55 9.74 -0.63 -9.16
C THR A 55 9.98 -0.97 -7.68
N ASP A 56 11.09 -0.52 -7.12
CA ASP A 56 11.36 -0.54 -5.67
C ASP A 56 10.39 0.32 -4.84
N LYS A 57 9.58 1.17 -5.51
CA LYS A 57 8.68 2.16 -4.89
C LYS A 57 7.23 2.00 -5.29
N LEU A 58 6.94 1.08 -6.21
CA LEU A 58 5.59 0.87 -6.70
C LEU A 58 5.35 -0.62 -6.94
N TYR A 59 4.41 -1.18 -6.20
CA TYR A 59 3.79 -2.46 -6.52
C TYR A 59 2.41 -2.18 -7.10
N GLU A 60 2.08 -2.87 -8.17
CA GLU A 60 0.74 -2.86 -8.74
C GLU A 60 0.06 -4.19 -8.47
N GLY A 61 -1.23 -4.11 -8.21
CA GLY A 61 -2.06 -5.29 -8.04
C GLY A 61 -3.41 -5.19 -8.71
N PHE A 62 -4.04 -6.34 -8.89
CA PHE A 62 -5.37 -6.45 -9.48
C PHE A 62 -6.20 -7.43 -8.67
N ASN A 63 -7.46 -7.09 -8.43
CA ASN A 63 -8.45 -8.00 -7.89
C ASN A 63 -9.42 -8.39 -9.00
N PHE A 64 -9.71 -9.69 -9.15
CA PHE A 64 -10.67 -10.17 -10.14
C PHE A 64 -11.41 -11.42 -9.65
N THR A 65 -12.60 -11.62 -10.18
CA THR A 65 -13.47 -12.76 -9.87
C THR A 65 -13.65 -13.61 -11.12
N VAL A 66 -13.51 -14.93 -10.96
CA VAL A 66 -13.84 -15.93 -11.98
C VAL A 66 -15.08 -16.69 -11.52
N LYS A 67 -16.14 -16.67 -12.32
CA LYS A 67 -17.38 -17.43 -12.04
C LYS A 67 -17.23 -18.89 -12.48
N GLU A 68 -18.11 -19.77 -11.96
CA GLU A 68 -18.13 -21.19 -12.35
C GLU A 68 -18.21 -21.44 -13.87
N ASN A 69 -18.86 -20.54 -14.62
CA ASN A 69 -18.97 -20.64 -16.08
C ASN A 69 -17.71 -20.19 -16.84
N GLY A 70 -16.65 -19.76 -16.14
CA GLY A 70 -15.40 -19.26 -16.70
C GLY A 70 -15.37 -17.76 -16.98
N ASP A 71 -16.48 -17.03 -16.76
CA ASP A 71 -16.50 -15.58 -16.95
C ASP A 71 -15.60 -14.90 -15.92
N THR A 72 -14.72 -14.01 -16.41
CA THR A 72 -13.79 -13.24 -15.57
C THR A 72 -14.20 -11.77 -15.53
N THR A 73 -14.32 -11.22 -14.32
CA THR A 73 -14.52 -9.79 -14.09
C THR A 73 -13.32 -9.24 -13.31
N VAL A 74 -12.60 -8.27 -13.89
CA VAL A 74 -11.64 -7.48 -13.13
C VAL A 74 -12.41 -6.48 -12.29
N ASN A 75 -12.21 -6.52 -10.99
CA ASN A 75 -12.94 -5.71 -10.02
C ASN A 75 -12.19 -4.41 -9.76
N GLU A 76 -10.90 -4.50 -9.43
CA GLU A 76 -10.12 -3.36 -8.97
C GLU A 76 -8.69 -3.37 -9.51
N HIS A 77 -8.13 -2.18 -9.67
CA HIS A 77 -6.69 -1.95 -9.82
C HIS A 77 -6.19 -1.34 -8.51
N LEU A 78 -5.10 -1.88 -7.99
CA LEU A 78 -4.50 -1.57 -6.70
C LEU A 78 -3.06 -1.07 -6.89
N TRP A 79 -2.63 -0.16 -6.02
CA TRP A 79 -1.24 0.31 -5.97
C TRP A 79 -0.76 0.40 -4.53
N LEU A 80 0.44 -0.11 -4.28
CA LEU A 80 1.19 0.13 -3.05
C LEU A 80 2.40 0.98 -3.41
N GLU A 81 2.40 2.22 -2.95
CA GLU A 81 3.38 3.24 -3.32
C GLU A 81 4.18 3.71 -2.10
N SER A 82 5.48 3.90 -2.29
CA SER A 82 6.30 4.71 -1.39
C SER A 82 6.52 6.10 -1.97
N ARG A 83 5.91 7.12 -1.36
CA ARG A 83 6.03 8.52 -1.77
C ARG A 83 5.88 9.48 -0.59
N ASN A 84 6.63 10.59 -0.62
CA ASN A 84 6.58 11.64 0.41
C ASN A 84 6.71 11.07 1.84
N GLU A 85 7.70 10.20 2.03
CA GLU A 85 8.00 9.54 3.31
C GLU A 85 6.88 8.63 3.86
N LYS A 86 5.87 8.30 3.03
CA LYS A 86 4.71 7.49 3.39
C LYS A 86 4.61 6.26 2.51
N VAL A 87 4.02 5.21 3.06
CA VAL A 87 3.51 4.07 2.28
C VAL A 87 2.00 4.26 2.13
N ILE A 88 1.53 4.22 0.89
CA ILE A 88 0.15 4.50 0.52
C ILE A 88 -0.38 3.31 -0.26
N LEU A 89 -1.49 2.75 0.20
CA LEU A 89 -2.31 1.84 -0.57
C LEU A 89 -3.37 2.66 -1.30
N SER A 90 -3.61 2.39 -2.57
CA SER A 90 -4.74 3.00 -3.29
C SER A 90 -5.43 1.99 -4.19
N ALA A 91 -6.71 2.22 -4.43
CA ALA A 91 -7.58 1.34 -5.19
C ALA A 91 -8.55 2.17 -6.05
N LYS A 92 -8.91 1.63 -7.20
CA LYS A 92 -10.05 2.10 -8.01
C LYS A 92 -10.74 0.92 -8.68
N GLY A 93 -12.03 1.04 -8.95
CA GLY A 93 -12.76 0.08 -9.76
C GLY A 93 -12.18 -0.02 -11.17
N PHE A 94 -12.21 -1.21 -11.75
CA PHE A 94 -11.69 -1.40 -13.11
C PHE A 94 -12.52 -0.59 -14.12
N GLY A 95 -11.85 0.26 -14.90
CA GLY A 95 -12.50 1.16 -15.86
C GLY A 95 -12.95 2.51 -15.28
N GLU A 96 -12.82 2.72 -13.96
CA GLU A 96 -13.04 4.02 -13.33
C GLU A 96 -11.94 5.03 -13.70
N ASN A 97 -12.30 6.32 -13.64
CA ASN A 97 -11.37 7.41 -13.90
C ASN A 97 -10.35 7.55 -12.75
N GLU A 98 -9.23 8.22 -12.99
CA GLU A 98 -8.20 8.37 -11.93
C GLU A 98 -8.69 9.22 -10.75
N GLU A 99 -9.67 10.11 -10.95
CA GLU A 99 -10.26 10.93 -9.88
C GLU A 99 -11.06 10.10 -8.87
N GLU A 100 -11.48 8.89 -9.24
CA GLU A 100 -12.25 7.96 -8.39
C GLU A 100 -11.32 7.09 -7.52
N ARG A 101 -10.00 7.18 -7.72
CA ARG A 101 -9.02 6.44 -6.92
C ARG A 101 -9.06 6.89 -5.46
N ILE A 102 -9.24 5.91 -4.57
CA ILE A 102 -9.27 6.11 -3.12
C ILE A 102 -7.89 5.78 -2.54
N PHE A 103 -7.39 6.64 -1.64
CA PHE A 103 -6.07 6.52 -1.05
C PHE A 103 -6.13 6.26 0.46
N PHE A 104 -5.32 5.31 0.93
CA PHE A 104 -5.20 4.88 2.32
C PHE A 104 -3.75 5.01 2.77
N THR A 105 -3.52 5.69 3.90
CA THR A 105 -2.16 5.85 4.43
C THR A 105 -1.86 4.73 5.41
N LEU A 106 -0.64 4.19 5.38
CA LEU A 106 -0.19 3.22 6.37
C LEU A 106 -0.20 3.84 7.78
N THR A 107 -0.91 3.23 8.72
CA THR A 107 -1.00 3.69 10.12
C THR A 107 -0.43 2.69 11.11
N TYR A 108 -0.32 1.41 10.73
CA TYR A 108 0.28 0.38 11.58
C TYR A 108 1.01 -0.67 10.74
N LYS A 109 2.17 -1.12 11.24
CA LYS A 109 2.92 -2.22 10.61
C LYS A 109 3.64 -3.11 11.62
N THR A 110 3.80 -4.37 11.26
CA THR A 110 4.73 -5.34 11.85
C THR A 110 5.50 -6.03 10.72
N LEU A 111 6.30 -7.06 11.05
CA LEU A 111 6.95 -7.91 10.04
C LEU A 111 5.96 -8.71 9.16
N LYS A 112 4.69 -8.82 9.58
CA LYS A 112 3.68 -9.64 8.91
C LYS A 112 2.37 -8.91 8.64
N THR A 113 2.22 -7.66 9.11
CA THR A 113 0.96 -6.93 9.03
C THR A 113 1.22 -5.53 8.50
N ALA A 114 0.33 -5.06 7.63
CA ALA A 114 0.27 -3.67 7.19
C ALA A 114 -1.18 -3.20 7.18
N ARG A 115 -1.47 -2.15 7.95
CA ARG A 115 -2.80 -1.54 8.06
C ARG A 115 -2.79 -0.15 7.44
N PHE A 116 -3.74 0.08 6.55
CA PHE A 116 -3.93 1.32 5.83
C PHE A 116 -5.29 1.90 6.15
N GLU A 117 -5.35 3.21 6.39
CA GLU A 117 -6.57 3.88 6.82
C GLU A 117 -6.85 5.16 6.03
N ASN A 118 -8.13 5.41 5.79
CA ASN A 118 -8.68 6.66 5.28
C ASN A 118 -10.00 6.95 5.99
N THR A 119 -9.96 7.77 7.03
CA THR A 119 -11.15 8.13 7.82
C THR A 119 -12.14 9.03 7.06
N ARG A 120 -11.79 9.48 5.86
CA ARG A 120 -12.67 10.29 4.98
C ARG A 120 -13.38 9.45 3.91
N SER A 121 -13.06 8.16 3.79
CA SER A 121 -13.72 7.26 2.86
C SER A 121 -15.06 6.79 3.44
N ASP A 122 -16.10 6.68 2.61
CA ASP A 122 -17.39 6.15 3.04
C ASP A 122 -17.29 4.64 3.34
N PHE A 123 -16.55 3.92 2.48
CA PHE A 123 -16.18 2.53 2.66
C PHE A 123 -15.06 2.13 1.66
N PRO A 124 -14.07 1.33 2.06
CA PRO A 124 -13.73 0.99 3.44
C PRO A 124 -13.03 2.16 4.16
N ILE A 125 -12.94 2.09 5.50
CA ILE A 125 -12.09 3.02 6.29
C ILE A 125 -10.71 2.40 6.53
N THR A 126 -10.66 1.10 6.77
CA THR A 126 -9.42 0.36 7.04
C THR A 126 -9.30 -0.84 6.10
N ILE A 127 -8.10 -1.02 5.55
CA ILE A 127 -7.67 -2.22 4.84
C ILE A 127 -6.42 -2.73 5.55
N GLU A 128 -6.46 -3.97 6.04
CA GLU A 128 -5.33 -4.60 6.71
C GLU A 128 -4.95 -5.90 6.01
N TYR A 129 -3.70 -5.97 5.58
CA TYR A 129 -3.08 -7.17 5.05
C TYR A 129 -2.26 -7.86 6.13
N THR A 130 -2.44 -9.17 6.28
CA THR A 130 -1.67 -10.00 7.21
C THR A 130 -1.14 -11.25 6.52
N LYS A 131 0.19 -11.44 6.58
CA LYS A 131 0.86 -12.68 6.19
C LYS A 131 0.68 -13.75 7.26
N SER A 132 -0.14 -14.75 6.98
CA SER A 132 -0.48 -15.84 7.90
C SER A 132 0.23 -17.13 7.48
N GLY A 133 1.49 -17.29 7.89
CA GLY A 133 2.34 -18.40 7.40
C GLY A 133 3.02 -18.10 6.06
N SER A 134 3.49 -19.12 5.34
CA SER A 134 4.18 -18.96 4.04
C SER A 134 3.23 -18.85 2.86
N HIS A 135 2.04 -19.44 2.95
CA HIS A 135 1.11 -19.62 1.83
C HIS A 135 -0.23 -18.90 2.00
N PHE A 136 -0.37 -18.00 2.98
CA PHE A 136 -1.62 -17.25 3.14
C PHE A 136 -1.43 -15.75 3.28
N LEU A 137 -2.33 -15.04 2.60
CA LEU A 137 -2.55 -13.61 2.73
C LEU A 137 -3.98 -13.42 3.24
N GLU A 138 -4.11 -12.77 4.39
CA GLU A 138 -5.40 -12.42 4.97
C GLU A 138 -5.68 -10.93 4.74
N VAL A 139 -6.83 -10.61 4.17
CA VAL A 139 -7.29 -9.24 3.92
C VAL A 139 -8.48 -8.94 4.81
N GLN A 140 -8.31 -7.97 5.68
CA GLN A 140 -9.33 -7.54 6.63
C GLN A 140 -9.82 -6.13 6.27
N ILE A 141 -11.09 -6.04 5.89
CA ILE A 141 -11.75 -4.78 5.59
C ILE A 141 -12.59 -4.34 6.79
N LYS A 142 -12.45 -3.08 7.20
CA LYS A 142 -13.23 -2.51 8.32
C LYS A 142 -13.81 -1.16 7.96
N ASN A 143 -15.00 -0.92 8.50
CA ASN A 143 -15.59 0.39 8.69
C ASN A 143 -15.71 0.64 10.20
N ASN A 144 -15.82 1.90 10.65
CA ASN A 144 -15.83 2.36 12.06
C ASN A 144 -15.99 1.25 13.12
N ASN A 145 -17.19 0.66 13.23
CA ASN A 145 -17.51 -0.38 14.23
C ASN A 145 -17.76 -1.77 13.62
N ASN A 146 -17.64 -1.94 12.30
CA ASN A 146 -17.99 -3.16 11.59
C ASN A 146 -16.78 -3.69 10.83
N SER A 147 -16.32 -4.89 11.19
CA SER A 147 -15.32 -5.62 10.43
C SER A 147 -16.02 -6.70 9.59
N GLN A 148 -15.66 -6.82 8.32
CA GLN A 148 -16.05 -7.99 7.54
C GLN A 148 -15.32 -9.23 8.06
N THR A 149 -15.75 -10.43 7.69
CA THR A 149 -14.91 -11.62 7.93
C THR A 149 -13.62 -11.47 7.11
N PRO A 150 -12.42 -11.65 7.71
CA PRO A 150 -11.20 -11.55 6.95
C PRO A 150 -11.17 -12.59 5.83
N ILE A 151 -10.82 -12.14 4.63
CA ILE A 151 -10.68 -12.99 3.45
C ILE A 151 -9.31 -13.64 3.53
N LYS A 152 -9.27 -14.96 3.67
CA LYS A 152 -8.03 -15.73 3.71
C LYS A 152 -7.74 -16.33 2.35
N MET A 153 -6.74 -15.79 1.67
CA MET A 153 -6.32 -16.23 0.34
C MET A 153 -5.12 -17.16 0.45
N HIS A 154 -5.11 -18.19 -0.38
CA HIS A 154 -4.02 -19.13 -0.57
C HIS A 154 -3.09 -18.63 -1.66
N LYS A 155 -1.78 -18.80 -1.47
CA LYS A 155 -0.80 -18.50 -2.51
C LYS A 155 -0.91 -19.56 -3.61
N ILE A 156 -1.00 -19.11 -4.86
CA ILE A 156 -0.86 -20.00 -6.00
C ILE A 156 0.63 -20.26 -6.19
N GLU A 157 1.02 -21.53 -6.03
CA GLU A 157 2.38 -21.97 -6.35
C GLU A 157 2.41 -22.42 -7.80
N GLY A 158 3.31 -21.81 -8.58
CA GLY A 158 3.65 -22.24 -9.94
C GLY A 158 4.76 -23.28 -9.96
#